data_AF-A0A7V7JNE9-F1
#
_entry.id   AF-A0A7V7JNE9-F1
#
_cell.length_a   1.000
_cell.length_b   1.000
_cell.length_c   1.000
_cell.angle_alpha   90.00
_cell.angle_beta   90.00
_cell.angle_gamma   90.00
#
_symmetry.space_group_name_H-M   'P 1'
#
loop_
_entity.id
_entity.type
_entity.pdbx_description
1 polymer ?
#
loop_
_entity_poly.entity_id
_entity_poly.type
_entity_poly.pdbx_seq_one_letter_code
_entity_poly.pdbx_strand_id
1 'polypeptide(L)'
;MNTQVTKIVLMALVAAVLAGCSATPPSEEAARPDVRAGSYERRVAMTTDEPERPADTVGQPIEEADEPARDEGREEELRAACASNLKQLGVVCKMYANENRDFFPAMDPRPGRLTPDVDAIYPEYLADPRVFGCPARHETSELRFVTSEEARAHIDDHSYWYLGYAMNDEAAALAFIAAYRKRAETGEAFEGDLESDAGVRIRRVREGIERFFITDINNVQASFIARSTIPVLVERPGAHEDGAHVLYMDGHVEFLKYPGHFPMSEEFIKGLESLDALESLSEYEEESDE
;
A
#
# COMPACT_ATOMS: atom_id res chain seq x y z
N MET A 1 56.99 -23.14 -29.33
CA MET A 1 55.82 -22.85 -30.20
C MET A 1 54.64 -23.52 -29.53
N ASN A 2 53.70 -22.86 -28.85
CA ASN A 2 52.83 -21.83 -29.43
C ASN A 2 52.09 -21.00 -28.36
N THR A 3 52.77 -20.53 -27.32
CA THR A 3 52.18 -19.62 -26.31
C THR A 3 51.92 -18.19 -26.83
N GLN A 4 52.36 -17.88 -28.06
CA GLN A 4 52.06 -16.61 -28.72
C GLN A 4 50.77 -16.63 -29.56
N VAL A 5 50.27 -17.80 -29.98
CA VAL A 5 49.07 -17.86 -30.84
C VAL A 5 47.79 -17.64 -30.04
N THR A 6 47.76 -18.03 -28.76
CA THR A 6 46.57 -17.82 -27.90
C THR A 6 46.37 -16.36 -27.48
N LYS A 7 47.44 -15.54 -27.42
CA LYS A 7 47.33 -14.10 -27.11
C LYS A 7 46.82 -13.27 -28.30
N ILE A 8 47.05 -13.73 -29.53
CA ILE A 8 46.59 -13.02 -30.75
C ILE A 8 45.09 -13.25 -30.97
N VAL A 9 44.56 -14.42 -30.61
CA VAL A 9 43.11 -14.69 -30.71
C VAL A 9 42.32 -13.95 -29.61
N LEU A 10 42.89 -13.78 -28.40
CA LEU A 10 42.22 -13.09 -27.30
C LEU A 10 42.19 -11.56 -27.47
N MET A 11 43.15 -10.96 -28.19
CA MET A 11 43.10 -9.52 -28.51
C MET A 11 42.22 -9.17 -29.71
N ALA A 12 41.95 -10.12 -30.62
CA ALA A 12 41.06 -9.88 -31.76
C ALA A 12 39.56 -9.88 -31.37
N LEU A 13 39.18 -10.57 -30.30
CA LEU A 13 37.78 -10.58 -29.82
C LEU A 13 37.41 -9.34 -28.98
N VAL A 14 38.40 -8.63 -28.42
CA VAL A 14 38.16 -7.41 -27.62
C VAL A 14 38.03 -6.16 -28.51
N ALA A 15 38.54 -6.20 -29.75
CA ALA A 15 38.44 -5.08 -30.70
C ALA A 15 37.11 -5.04 -31.50
N ALA A 16 36.34 -6.12 -31.52
CA ALA A 16 35.04 -6.17 -32.21
C ALA A 16 33.85 -5.70 -31.35
N VAL A 17 34.09 -5.39 -30.07
CA VAL A 17 33.07 -4.88 -29.14
C VAL A 17 33.09 -3.34 -29.04
N LEU A 18 34.03 -2.67 -29.72
CA LEU A 18 34.24 -1.21 -29.61
C LEU A 18 34.00 -0.42 -30.92
N ALA A 19 33.34 -0.99 -31.93
CA ALA A 19 33.01 -0.25 -33.14
C ALA A 19 31.64 -0.66 -33.71
N GLY A 20 30.63 0.17 -33.46
CA GLY A 20 29.38 0.15 -34.23
C GLY A 20 28.11 0.31 -33.40
N CYS A 21 27.75 1.57 -33.10
CA CYS A 21 26.42 2.15 -33.22
C CYS A 21 26.35 3.43 -32.37
N SER A 22 26.77 4.52 -32.98
CA SER A 22 26.44 5.87 -32.53
C SER A 22 24.95 6.11 -32.77
N ALA A 23 24.16 6.07 -31.71
CA ALA A 23 22.85 6.70 -31.67
C ALA A 23 22.94 7.84 -30.64
N THR A 24 23.11 9.05 -31.14
CA THR A 24 22.83 10.28 -30.40
C THR A 24 21.40 10.22 -29.84
N PRO A 25 21.18 10.44 -28.53
CA PRO A 25 19.83 10.63 -28.02
C PRO A 25 19.29 11.96 -28.55
N PRO A 26 18.01 12.04 -28.94
CA PRO A 26 17.38 13.33 -29.21
C PRO A 26 17.31 14.12 -27.91
N SER A 27 17.99 15.27 -27.91
CA SER A 27 17.69 16.38 -27.02
C SER A 27 16.38 17.02 -27.49
N GLU A 28 15.29 16.76 -26.76
CA GLU A 28 14.04 17.51 -26.90
C GLU A 28 13.39 17.63 -25.51
N GLU A 29 13.95 18.57 -24.75
CA GLU A 29 13.25 19.65 -24.06
C GLU A 29 11.71 19.55 -24.05
N ALA A 30 11.16 18.68 -23.20
CA ALA A 30 9.80 18.83 -22.71
C ALA A 30 9.82 19.91 -21.64
N ALA A 31 9.44 21.12 -22.04
CA ALA A 31 9.22 22.26 -21.17
C ALA A 31 8.36 21.86 -19.96
N ARG A 32 8.96 21.87 -18.76
CA ARG A 32 8.23 22.00 -17.52
C ARG A 32 7.55 23.37 -17.55
N PRO A 33 6.24 23.50 -17.29
CA PRO A 33 5.67 24.82 -17.08
C PRO A 33 6.32 25.44 -15.85
N ASP A 34 7.01 26.55 -16.09
CA ASP A 34 7.48 27.54 -15.12
C ASP A 34 6.29 27.96 -14.25
N VAL A 35 6.15 27.38 -13.05
CA VAL A 35 5.22 27.86 -12.03
C VAL A 35 5.85 29.12 -11.44
N ARG A 36 5.74 30.18 -12.23
CA ARG A 36 6.04 31.54 -11.82
C ARG A 36 5.13 31.88 -10.65
N ALA A 37 5.73 32.20 -9.52
CA ALA A 37 5.08 32.74 -8.33
C ALA A 37 4.05 33.80 -8.72
N GLY A 38 2.78 33.40 -8.73
CA GLY A 38 1.62 34.25 -8.92
C GLY A 38 1.02 34.55 -7.56
N SER A 39 1.47 35.66 -6.96
CA SER A 39 0.84 36.27 -5.80
C SER A 39 -0.65 36.47 -6.06
N TYR A 40 -1.50 35.65 -5.45
CA TYR A 40 -2.94 35.89 -5.42
C TYR A 40 -3.28 36.56 -4.09
N GLU A 41 -3.26 37.89 -4.08
CA GLU A 41 -3.87 38.67 -3.01
C GLU A 41 -5.38 38.39 -2.99
N ARG A 42 -5.79 37.47 -2.12
CA ARG A 42 -7.20 37.26 -1.82
C ARG A 42 -7.66 38.40 -0.91
N ARG A 43 -8.38 39.36 -1.48
CA ARG A 43 -9.13 40.37 -0.73
C ARG A 43 -10.29 39.66 -0.02
N VAL A 44 -10.04 39.19 1.20
CA VAL A 44 -11.07 38.72 2.13
C VAL A 44 -11.79 39.96 2.65
N ALA A 45 -13.08 40.08 2.38
CA ALA A 45 -13.92 41.07 3.04
C ALA A 45 -13.98 40.69 4.53
N MET A 46 -13.35 41.50 5.37
CA MET A 46 -13.43 41.40 6.82
C MET A 46 -14.89 41.57 7.25
N THR A 47 -15.52 40.47 7.67
CA THR A 47 -16.63 40.52 8.62
C THR A 47 -16.05 40.15 9.97
N THR A 48 -15.74 41.15 10.78
CA THR A 48 -15.31 40.98 12.17
C THR A 48 -16.50 40.59 13.02
N ASP A 49 -16.72 39.29 13.21
CA ASP A 49 -17.36 38.77 14.41
C ASP A 49 -17.05 37.27 14.52
N GLU A 50 -15.88 36.96 15.07
CA GLU A 50 -15.47 35.60 15.42
C GLU A 50 -15.48 35.53 16.96
N PRO A 51 -16.29 34.65 17.59
CA PRO A 51 -16.30 34.55 19.04
C PRO A 51 -14.99 33.93 19.51
N GLU A 52 -14.30 34.64 20.40
CA GLU A 52 -13.03 34.23 21.02
C GLU A 52 -13.10 32.79 21.57
N ARG A 53 -12.28 31.90 21.02
CA ARG A 53 -12.04 30.56 21.58
C ARG A 53 -11.12 30.71 22.81
N PRO A 54 -11.51 30.26 24.01
CA PRO A 54 -10.65 30.34 25.17
C PRO A 54 -9.44 29.42 24.97
N ALA A 55 -8.25 29.98 25.15
CA ALA A 55 -6.99 29.26 25.23
C ALA A 55 -6.91 28.56 26.59
N ASP A 56 -6.91 27.22 26.58
CA ASP A 56 -6.21 26.30 27.51
C ASP A 56 -6.89 24.93 27.51
N THR A 57 -6.38 23.99 26.71
CA THR A 57 -6.41 22.55 27.03
C THR A 57 -5.22 21.89 26.36
N VAL A 58 -4.12 21.83 27.11
CA VAL A 58 -2.98 20.94 26.87
C VAL A 58 -3.48 19.49 27.01
N GLY A 59 -3.23 18.67 25.98
CA GLY A 59 -3.18 17.21 26.03
C GLY A 59 -4.19 16.51 26.94
N GLN A 60 -5.46 16.44 26.52
CA GLN A 60 -6.32 15.38 27.01
C GLN A 60 -6.11 14.13 26.12
N PRO A 61 -6.00 12.93 26.70
CA PRO A 61 -6.07 11.69 25.93
C PRO A 61 -7.35 11.75 25.10
N ILE A 62 -7.30 11.26 23.85
CA ILE A 62 -8.50 10.99 23.08
C ILE A 62 -9.29 9.98 23.92
N GLU A 63 -10.27 10.44 24.70
CA GLU A 63 -11.23 9.54 25.32
C GLU A 63 -11.93 8.86 24.16
N GLU A 64 -11.56 7.61 23.91
CA GLU A 64 -12.29 6.67 23.07
C GLU A 64 -13.73 6.72 23.56
N ALA A 65 -14.56 7.50 22.87
CA ALA A 65 -15.96 7.63 23.23
C ALA A 65 -16.51 6.21 23.16
N ASP A 66 -16.96 5.68 24.30
CA ASP A 66 -17.72 4.43 24.37
C ASP A 66 -18.96 4.60 23.49
N GLU A 67 -18.82 4.32 22.20
CA GLU A 67 -19.93 4.27 21.28
C GLU A 67 -20.88 3.19 21.80
N PRO A 68 -22.18 3.50 21.93
CA PRO A 68 -23.13 2.52 22.44
C PRO A 68 -23.03 1.27 21.57
N ALA A 69 -22.90 0.10 22.20
CA ALA A 69 -22.81 -1.19 21.54
C ALA A 69 -23.83 -1.25 20.39
N ARG A 70 -23.33 -1.50 19.17
CA ARG A 70 -24.15 -1.55 17.96
C ARG A 70 -25.12 -2.72 18.12
N ASP A 71 -26.37 -2.57 17.68
CA ASP A 71 -27.25 -3.73 17.63
C ASP A 71 -26.71 -4.75 16.60
N GLU A 72 -26.95 -6.05 16.86
CA GLU A 72 -26.42 -7.15 16.03
C GLU A 72 -26.75 -7.00 14.54
N GLY A 73 -27.93 -6.45 14.23
CA GLY A 73 -28.38 -6.23 12.85
C GLY A 73 -27.57 -5.14 12.15
N ARG A 74 -27.32 -4.01 12.82
CA ARG A 74 -26.46 -2.93 12.33
C ARG A 74 -25.03 -3.43 12.13
N GLU A 75 -24.51 -4.23 13.04
CA GLU A 75 -23.15 -4.79 12.91
C GLU A 75 -23.05 -5.73 11.70
N GLU A 76 -24.03 -6.60 11.47
CA GLU A 76 -24.09 -7.46 10.28
C GLU A 76 -24.12 -6.64 8.97
N GLU A 77 -24.93 -5.57 8.93
CA GLU A 77 -25.01 -4.67 7.78
C GLU A 77 -23.68 -3.94 7.51
N LEU A 78 -23.04 -3.42 8.55
CA LEU A 78 -21.74 -2.73 8.44
C LEU A 78 -20.65 -3.69 7.97
N ARG A 79 -20.62 -4.91 8.50
CA ARG A 79 -19.67 -5.95 8.07
C ARG A 79 -19.88 -6.33 6.62
N ALA A 80 -21.12 -6.50 6.18
CA ALA A 80 -21.44 -6.77 4.78
C ALA A 80 -20.98 -5.63 3.85
N ALA A 81 -21.14 -4.38 4.27
CA ALA A 81 -20.67 -3.21 3.53
C ALA A 81 -19.13 -3.14 3.48
N CYS A 82 -18.44 -3.38 4.60
CA CYS A 82 -16.98 -3.48 4.66
C CYS A 82 -16.45 -4.56 3.68
N ALA A 83 -17.03 -5.76 3.71
CA ALA A 83 -16.66 -6.83 2.79
C ALA A 83 -16.91 -6.46 1.31
N SER A 84 -17.92 -5.64 1.02
CA SER A 84 -18.17 -5.11 -0.32
C SER A 84 -17.09 -4.12 -0.76
N ASN A 85 -16.63 -3.25 0.14
CA ASN A 85 -15.55 -2.31 -0.12
C ASN A 85 -14.24 -3.04 -0.46
N LEU A 86 -13.87 -4.03 0.35
CA LEU A 86 -12.69 -4.86 0.08
C LEU A 86 -12.78 -5.62 -1.25
N LYS A 87 -13.95 -6.14 -1.62
CA LYS A 87 -14.15 -6.78 -2.94
C LYS A 87 -13.95 -5.78 -4.09
N GLN A 88 -14.43 -4.55 -3.94
CA GLN A 88 -14.21 -3.50 -4.94
C GLN A 88 -12.72 -3.18 -5.08
N LEU A 89 -11.99 -3.03 -3.98
CA LEU A 89 -10.53 -2.85 -3.99
C LEU A 89 -9.81 -4.04 -4.64
N GLY A 90 -10.28 -5.26 -4.42
CA GLY A 90 -9.77 -6.45 -5.10
C GLY A 90 -9.95 -6.38 -6.62
N VAL A 91 -11.11 -5.91 -7.10
CA VAL A 91 -11.35 -5.68 -8.54
C VAL A 91 -10.42 -4.61 -9.10
N VAL A 92 -10.22 -3.50 -8.37
CA VAL A 92 -9.26 -2.44 -8.75
C VAL A 92 -7.86 -3.03 -8.93
N CYS A 93 -7.39 -3.82 -7.96
CA CYS A 93 -6.08 -4.47 -8.04
C CYS A 93 -5.95 -5.39 -9.26
N LYS A 94 -7.00 -6.16 -9.58
CA LYS A 94 -7.02 -7.05 -10.75
C LYS A 94 -7.02 -6.28 -12.08
N MET A 95 -7.81 -5.21 -12.17
CA MET A 95 -7.85 -4.36 -13.36
C MET A 95 -6.47 -3.73 -13.61
N TYR A 96 -5.85 -3.18 -12.56
CA TYR A 96 -4.49 -2.66 -12.63
C TYR A 96 -3.49 -3.72 -13.08
N ALA A 97 -3.52 -4.92 -12.47
CA ALA A 97 -2.58 -5.99 -12.78
C ALA A 97 -2.62 -6.44 -14.26
N ASN A 98 -3.83 -6.53 -14.83
CA ASN A 98 -4.01 -6.92 -16.23
C ASN A 98 -3.32 -5.96 -17.22
N GLU A 99 -3.07 -4.71 -16.82
CA GLU A 99 -2.43 -3.68 -17.65
C GLU A 99 -0.99 -3.41 -17.23
N ASN A 100 -0.58 -3.87 -16.05
CA ASN A 100 0.71 -3.57 -15.42
C ASN A 100 1.58 -4.82 -15.21
N ARG A 101 1.69 -5.65 -16.27
CA ARG A 101 2.55 -6.85 -16.30
C ARG A 101 2.27 -7.81 -15.14
N ASP A 102 0.98 -8.03 -14.87
CA ASP A 102 0.45 -8.89 -13.83
C ASP A 102 0.69 -8.39 -12.39
N PHE A 103 1.45 -7.31 -12.17
CA PHE A 103 1.72 -6.79 -10.83
C PHE A 103 0.51 -6.07 -10.26
N PHE A 104 0.20 -6.36 -9.01
CA PHE A 104 -0.72 -5.52 -8.25
C PHE A 104 -0.05 -4.15 -8.02
N PRO A 105 -0.81 -3.09 -7.68
CA PRO A 105 -0.25 -1.77 -7.40
C PRO A 105 0.94 -1.82 -6.44
N ALA A 106 1.92 -0.93 -6.62
CA ALA A 106 2.97 -0.78 -5.61
C ALA A 106 2.36 -0.27 -4.30
N MET A 107 3.07 -0.40 -3.19
CA MET A 107 2.70 0.35 -1.98
C MET A 107 3.05 1.82 -2.17
N ASP A 108 2.37 2.67 -1.42
CA ASP A 108 2.78 4.05 -1.21
C ASP A 108 4.26 4.10 -0.75
N PRO A 109 5.09 4.96 -1.35
CA PRO A 109 6.50 5.07 -0.99
C PRO A 109 6.74 5.72 0.37
N ARG A 110 5.75 6.40 0.96
CA ARG A 110 5.90 7.09 2.25
C ARG A 110 5.96 6.08 3.39
N PRO A 111 6.92 6.21 4.33
CA PRO A 111 7.01 5.34 5.49
C PRO A 111 5.70 5.27 6.27
N GLY A 112 5.27 4.05 6.61
CA GLY A 112 4.08 3.82 7.43
C GLY A 112 2.74 3.92 6.71
N ARG A 113 2.71 4.34 5.44
CA ARG A 113 1.49 4.32 4.63
C ARG A 113 1.31 2.97 3.94
N LEU A 114 0.65 2.06 4.62
CA LEU A 114 0.32 0.72 4.11
C LEU A 114 -0.93 0.75 3.22
N THR A 115 -0.85 1.52 2.14
CA THR A 115 -1.91 1.68 1.13
C THR A 115 -1.31 1.44 -0.27
N PRO A 116 -2.09 1.05 -1.30
CA PRO A 116 -1.60 1.06 -2.66
C PRO A 116 -1.12 2.46 -3.05
N ASP A 117 -0.20 2.55 -4.01
CA ASP A 117 0.10 3.82 -4.68
C ASP A 117 -1.18 4.34 -5.35
N VAL A 118 -1.84 5.25 -4.64
CA VAL A 118 -3.12 5.86 -5.00
C VAL A 118 -3.02 6.55 -6.34
N ASP A 119 -1.87 7.17 -6.61
CA ASP A 119 -1.65 7.95 -7.82
C ASP A 119 -1.61 7.06 -9.06
N ALA A 120 -1.26 5.78 -8.88
CA ALA A 120 -1.26 4.77 -9.92
C ALA A 120 -2.64 4.13 -10.16
N ILE A 121 -3.59 4.25 -9.22
CA ILE A 121 -4.91 3.61 -9.31
C ILE A 121 -6.09 4.57 -9.46
N TYR A 122 -5.97 5.80 -8.99
CA TYR A 122 -7.04 6.80 -8.98
C TYR A 122 -6.68 8.00 -9.86
N PRO A 123 -7.58 8.43 -10.76
CA PRO A 123 -8.98 7.99 -10.93
C PRO A 123 -9.21 6.84 -11.93
N GLU A 124 -8.15 6.28 -12.53
CA GLU A 124 -8.25 5.40 -13.70
C GLU A 124 -8.97 4.07 -13.42
N TYR A 125 -8.64 3.44 -12.30
CA TYR A 125 -9.19 2.14 -11.91
C TYR A 125 -10.17 2.26 -10.74
N LEU A 126 -9.97 3.25 -9.88
CA LEU A 126 -10.81 3.52 -8.72
C LEU A 126 -11.78 4.67 -8.99
N ALA A 127 -13.08 4.38 -9.02
CA ALA A 127 -14.11 5.39 -9.25
C ALA A 127 -14.45 6.21 -8.00
N ASP A 128 -14.46 5.58 -6.81
CA ASP A 128 -14.88 6.19 -5.55
C ASP A 128 -13.85 5.92 -4.44
N PRO A 129 -13.08 6.94 -4.00
CA PRO A 129 -12.05 6.77 -2.99
C PRO A 129 -12.60 6.44 -1.60
N ARG A 130 -13.90 6.68 -1.34
CA ARG A 130 -14.53 6.32 -0.06
C ARG A 130 -14.52 4.81 0.21
N VAL A 131 -14.29 4.00 -0.83
CA VAL A 131 -14.18 2.54 -0.70
C VAL A 131 -13.00 2.12 0.18
N PHE A 132 -12.01 3.00 0.38
CA PHE A 132 -10.92 2.76 1.32
C PHE A 132 -11.34 2.86 2.78
N GLY A 133 -12.50 3.45 3.06
CA GLY A 133 -13.06 3.55 4.41
C GLY A 133 -13.81 2.29 4.85
N CYS A 134 -13.62 1.90 6.11
CA CYS A 134 -14.54 1.00 6.79
C CYS A 134 -15.81 1.76 7.18
N PRO A 135 -17.01 1.28 6.79
CA PRO A 135 -18.27 1.92 7.14
C PRO A 135 -18.55 1.99 8.65
N ALA A 136 -17.91 1.13 9.45
CA ALA A 136 -18.03 1.15 10.91
C ALA A 136 -17.22 2.29 11.56
N ARG A 137 -16.20 2.83 10.86
CA ARG A 137 -15.44 3.99 11.30
C ARG A 137 -16.13 5.28 10.85
N HIS A 138 -16.38 6.16 11.82
CA HIS A 138 -17.28 7.31 11.71
C HIS A 138 -16.89 8.37 10.66
N GLU A 139 -15.66 8.36 10.16
CA GLU A 139 -15.12 9.47 9.37
C GLU A 139 -15.39 9.36 7.86
N THR A 140 -15.61 8.16 7.33
CA THR A 140 -15.56 7.95 5.86
C THR A 140 -16.90 8.18 5.15
N SER A 141 -18.02 8.10 5.88
CA SER A 141 -19.37 8.12 5.27
C SER A 141 -19.90 9.50 4.88
N GLU A 142 -19.35 10.58 5.46
CA GLU A 142 -19.86 11.95 5.28
C GLU A 142 -19.09 12.79 4.24
N LEU A 143 -17.95 12.30 3.77
CA LEU A 143 -17.08 13.03 2.86
C LEU A 143 -17.72 13.19 1.46
N ARG A 144 -17.81 14.43 1.00
CA ARG A 144 -18.22 14.80 -0.37
C ARG A 144 -17.09 15.56 -1.03
N PHE A 145 -16.50 14.96 -2.06
CA PHE A 145 -15.41 15.57 -2.81
C PHE A 145 -15.96 16.35 -4.01
N VAL A 146 -15.47 17.57 -4.21
CA VAL A 146 -15.83 18.43 -5.35
C VAL A 146 -14.84 18.24 -6.50
N THR A 147 -13.59 17.87 -6.19
CA THR A 147 -12.53 17.60 -7.16
C THR A 147 -11.80 16.29 -6.88
N SER A 148 -11.10 15.75 -7.89
CA SER A 148 -10.24 14.58 -7.73
C SER A 148 -9.04 14.84 -6.82
N GLU A 149 -8.54 16.07 -6.76
CA GLU A 149 -7.43 16.45 -5.88
C GLU A 149 -7.87 16.43 -4.40
N GLU A 150 -9.04 17.00 -4.09
CA GLU A 150 -9.65 16.88 -2.76
C GLU A 150 -9.90 15.42 -2.39
N ALA A 151 -10.36 14.60 -3.34
CA ALA A 151 -10.61 13.19 -3.10
C ALA A 151 -9.32 12.41 -2.76
N ARG A 152 -8.21 12.73 -3.43
CA ARG A 152 -6.88 12.15 -3.14
C ARG A 152 -6.38 12.50 -1.75
N ALA A 153 -6.55 13.75 -1.34
CA ALA A 153 -6.14 14.23 -0.02
C ALA A 153 -6.90 13.56 1.15
N HIS A 154 -8.02 12.90 0.87
CA HIS A 154 -8.89 12.28 1.88
C HIS A 154 -9.08 10.78 1.63
N ILE A 155 -8.18 10.14 0.89
CA ILE A 155 -8.16 8.69 0.86
C ILE A 155 -7.74 8.19 2.23
N ASP A 156 -8.62 7.38 2.80
CA ASP A 156 -8.38 6.71 4.07
C ASP A 156 -7.30 5.64 3.90
N ASP A 157 -6.25 5.72 4.71
CA ASP A 157 -5.24 4.68 4.88
C ASP A 157 -5.32 4.05 6.29
N HIS A 158 -6.36 4.39 7.06
CA HIS A 158 -6.55 4.00 8.45
C HIS A 158 -7.66 2.96 8.66
N SER A 159 -8.29 2.41 7.62
CA SER A 159 -9.22 1.27 7.75
C SER A 159 -8.62 -0.06 7.30
N TYR A 160 -7.83 -0.08 6.21
CA TYR A 160 -7.29 -1.30 5.63
C TYR A 160 -5.78 -1.19 5.40
N TRP A 161 -5.04 -2.21 5.79
CA TRP A 161 -3.64 -2.39 5.41
C TRP A 161 -3.55 -3.13 4.09
N TYR A 162 -2.99 -2.47 3.08
CA TYR A 162 -2.57 -3.11 1.84
C TYR A 162 -1.20 -3.75 2.00
N LEU A 163 -1.12 -5.08 1.78
CA LEU A 163 0.09 -5.85 2.05
C LEU A 163 1.08 -5.89 0.89
N GLY A 164 0.67 -5.67 -0.37
CA GLY A 164 1.52 -5.53 -1.57
C GLY A 164 2.51 -6.67 -1.91
N TYR A 165 2.70 -7.62 -1.00
CA TYR A 165 3.71 -8.67 -1.01
C TYR A 165 3.09 -10.01 -0.65
N ALA A 166 3.47 -11.06 -1.38
CA ALA A 166 2.89 -12.38 -1.25
C ALA A 166 3.50 -13.12 -0.06
N MET A 167 2.63 -13.50 0.86
CA MET A 167 2.90 -14.27 2.08
C MET A 167 1.69 -15.18 2.33
N ASN A 168 1.88 -16.37 2.88
CA ASN A 168 0.78 -17.29 3.22
C ASN A 168 0.96 -17.95 4.59
N ASP A 169 1.98 -17.53 5.34
CA ASP A 169 2.25 -17.97 6.70
C ASP A 169 2.86 -16.82 7.54
N GLU A 170 2.86 -17.03 8.85
CA GLU A 170 3.33 -16.04 9.83
C GLU A 170 4.83 -15.75 9.71
N ALA A 171 5.64 -16.74 9.38
CA ALA A 171 7.08 -16.55 9.26
C ALA A 171 7.43 -15.60 8.10
N ALA A 172 6.78 -15.77 6.94
CA ALA A 172 6.90 -14.86 5.81
C ALA A 172 6.36 -13.46 6.15
N ALA A 173 5.29 -13.38 6.94
CA ALA A 173 4.68 -12.12 7.35
C ALA A 173 5.60 -11.29 8.27
N LEU A 174 6.23 -11.92 9.26
CA LEU A 174 7.19 -11.25 10.14
C LEU A 174 8.47 -10.85 9.39
N ALA A 175 8.92 -11.67 8.43
CA ALA A 175 10.00 -11.31 7.53
C ALA A 175 9.64 -10.08 6.67
N PHE A 176 8.37 -9.94 6.27
CA PHE A 176 7.87 -8.78 5.56
C PHE A 176 7.94 -7.51 6.43
N ILE A 177 7.49 -7.56 7.69
CA ILE A 177 7.59 -6.42 8.62
C ILE A 177 9.04 -5.91 8.73
N ALA A 178 10.00 -6.82 8.92
CA ALA A 178 11.41 -6.45 9.01
C ALA A 178 11.94 -5.86 7.69
N ALA A 179 11.61 -6.47 6.55
CA ALA A 179 12.08 -6.01 5.25
C ALA A 179 11.44 -4.68 4.81
N TYR A 180 10.18 -4.44 5.20
CA TYR A 180 9.50 -3.16 4.99
C TYR A 180 10.21 -2.04 5.74
N ARG A 181 10.51 -2.21 7.04
CA ARG A 181 11.23 -1.20 7.85
C ARG A 181 12.54 -0.79 7.20
N LYS A 182 13.33 -1.77 6.79
CA LYS A 182 14.60 -1.54 6.10
C LYS A 182 14.44 -0.77 4.79
N ARG A 183 13.38 -1.06 4.03
CA ARG A 183 13.06 -0.35 2.78
C ARG A 183 12.63 1.09 3.05
N ALA A 184 11.81 1.30 4.08
CA ALA A 184 11.38 2.64 4.50
C ALA A 184 12.56 3.49 4.97
N GLU A 185 13.52 2.92 5.71
CA GLU A 185 14.75 3.60 6.15
C GLU A 185 15.63 4.07 4.98
N THR A 186 15.63 3.36 3.85
CA THR A 186 16.42 3.77 2.67
C THR A 186 15.68 4.74 1.76
N GLY A 187 14.38 4.96 1.97
CA GLY A 187 13.52 5.79 1.11
C GLY A 187 13.36 5.24 -0.32
N GLU A 188 13.69 3.97 -0.56
CA GLU A 188 13.52 3.34 -1.87
C GLU A 188 12.05 2.97 -2.10
N ALA A 189 11.57 3.15 -3.33
CA ALA A 189 10.21 2.77 -3.70
C ALA A 189 9.92 1.27 -3.57
N PHE A 190 8.65 0.92 -3.32
CA PHE A 190 8.16 -0.46 -3.20
C PHE A 190 7.82 -1.11 -4.56
N GLU A 191 8.56 -0.77 -5.61
CA GLU A 191 8.36 -1.34 -6.96
C GLU A 191 9.01 -2.72 -7.13
N GLY A 192 9.98 -3.06 -6.28
CA GLY A 192 10.72 -4.32 -6.32
C GLY A 192 10.30 -5.34 -5.25
N ASP A 193 10.80 -6.57 -5.40
CA ASP A 193 10.75 -7.58 -4.34
C ASP A 193 11.56 -7.08 -3.11
N LEU A 194 11.11 -7.44 -1.92
CA LEU A 194 11.84 -7.17 -0.67
C LEU A 194 12.79 -8.32 -0.33
N GLU A 195 13.79 -8.01 0.47
CA GLU A 195 14.74 -8.99 0.99
C GLU A 195 14.86 -8.82 2.50
N SER A 196 14.53 -9.89 3.23
CA SER A 196 14.74 -9.95 4.68
C SER A 196 16.22 -10.04 5.03
N ASP A 197 16.58 -9.80 6.29
CA ASP A 197 17.97 -9.94 6.75
C ASP A 197 18.53 -11.36 6.65
N ALA A 198 17.64 -12.36 6.59
CA ALA A 198 18.00 -13.76 6.32
C ALA A 198 18.23 -14.06 4.82
N GLY A 199 18.16 -13.06 3.94
CA GLY A 199 18.26 -13.20 2.48
C GLY A 199 17.04 -13.84 1.83
N VAL A 200 15.93 -14.00 2.57
CA VAL A 200 14.68 -14.51 2.01
C VAL A 200 14.03 -13.40 1.20
N ARG A 201 13.77 -13.71 -0.08
CA ARG A 201 13.10 -12.80 -1.01
C ARG A 201 11.58 -12.88 -0.87
N ILE A 202 10.98 -11.75 -0.52
CA ILE A 202 9.54 -11.56 -0.36
C ILE A 202 9.03 -10.88 -1.62
N ARG A 203 8.20 -11.58 -2.37
CA ARG A 203 7.85 -11.19 -3.74
C ARG A 203 6.65 -10.27 -3.74
N ARG A 204 6.65 -9.25 -4.61
CA ARG A 204 5.45 -8.45 -4.86
C ARG A 204 4.31 -9.32 -5.37
N VAL A 205 3.09 -9.03 -4.92
CA VAL A 205 1.88 -9.71 -5.39
C VAL A 205 1.71 -9.44 -6.88
N ARG A 206 1.46 -10.51 -7.62
CA ARG A 206 1.16 -10.48 -9.06
C ARG A 206 0.38 -11.72 -9.46
N GLU A 207 -0.34 -11.68 -10.58
CA GLU A 207 -0.95 -12.90 -11.13
C GLU A 207 0.12 -13.98 -11.36
N GLY A 208 -0.22 -15.23 -11.01
CA GLY A 208 0.69 -16.36 -11.12
C GLY A 208 1.72 -16.48 -9.99
N ILE A 209 1.72 -15.60 -8.97
CA ILE A 209 2.62 -15.71 -7.81
C ILE A 209 2.31 -16.96 -6.97
N GLU A 210 1.08 -17.45 -6.99
CA GLU A 210 0.61 -18.60 -6.21
C GLU A 210 1.42 -19.87 -6.47
N ARG A 211 2.06 -19.98 -7.65
CA ARG A 211 2.91 -21.13 -8.01
C ARG A 211 4.07 -21.35 -7.05
N PHE A 212 4.52 -20.30 -6.36
CA PHE A 212 5.58 -20.39 -5.35
C PHE A 212 5.08 -20.97 -4.02
N PHE A 213 3.77 -21.07 -3.83
CA PHE A 213 3.11 -21.56 -2.61
C PHE A 213 2.41 -22.91 -2.83
N ILE A 214 2.53 -23.50 -4.02
CA ILE A 214 2.01 -24.84 -4.31
C ILE A 214 2.96 -25.89 -3.72
N THR A 215 2.48 -26.64 -2.73
CA THR A 215 3.22 -27.73 -2.09
C THR A 215 2.99 -29.08 -2.77
N ASP A 216 1.78 -29.33 -3.28
CA ASP A 216 1.43 -30.54 -4.03
C ASP A 216 1.14 -30.22 -5.50
N ILE A 217 2.14 -30.45 -6.36
CA ILE A 217 2.05 -30.22 -7.81
C ILE A 217 1.09 -31.19 -8.51
N ASN A 218 0.74 -32.31 -7.88
CA ASN A 218 -0.16 -33.29 -8.47
C ASN A 218 -1.64 -32.95 -8.24
N ASN A 219 -1.92 -31.99 -7.36
CA ASN A 219 -3.27 -31.51 -7.12
C ASN A 219 -3.65 -30.43 -8.14
N VAL A 220 -4.65 -30.75 -8.98
CA VAL A 220 -5.17 -29.84 -10.01
C VAL A 220 -5.78 -28.54 -9.44
N GLN A 221 -6.17 -28.53 -8.16
CA GLN A 221 -6.70 -27.37 -7.46
C GLN A 221 -5.64 -26.57 -6.70
N ALA A 222 -4.37 -26.99 -6.73
CA ALA A 222 -3.35 -26.38 -5.88
C ALA A 222 -3.14 -24.88 -6.13
N SER A 223 -3.24 -24.43 -7.39
CA SER A 223 -3.17 -23.00 -7.73
C SER A 223 -4.33 -22.21 -7.12
N PHE A 224 -5.56 -22.74 -7.20
CA PHE A 224 -6.72 -22.10 -6.58
C PHE A 224 -6.55 -22.00 -5.06
N ILE A 225 -6.21 -23.11 -4.40
CA ILE A 225 -5.97 -23.16 -2.95
C ILE A 225 -4.89 -22.16 -2.55
N ALA A 226 -3.77 -22.12 -3.26
CA ALA A 226 -2.68 -21.21 -2.94
C ALA A 226 -3.11 -19.74 -3.03
N ARG A 227 -3.87 -19.34 -4.06
CA ARG A 227 -4.40 -17.96 -4.18
C ARG A 227 -5.35 -17.59 -3.06
N SER A 228 -6.15 -18.54 -2.58
CA SER A 228 -7.08 -18.36 -1.45
C SER A 228 -6.37 -18.28 -0.08
N THR A 229 -5.04 -18.36 -0.04
CA THR A 229 -4.28 -18.26 1.23
C THR A 229 -3.35 -17.05 1.30
N ILE A 230 -3.30 -16.24 0.24
CA ILE A 230 -2.44 -15.05 0.17
C ILE A 230 -3.29 -13.80 0.46
N PRO A 231 -3.16 -13.17 1.64
CA PRO A 231 -3.87 -11.94 1.95
C PRO A 231 -3.31 -10.76 1.14
N VAL A 232 -4.20 -9.85 0.75
CA VAL A 232 -3.90 -8.64 -0.04
C VAL A 232 -4.25 -7.39 0.74
N LEU A 233 -5.43 -7.35 1.35
CA LEU A 233 -5.88 -6.28 2.23
C LEU A 233 -6.35 -6.88 3.55
N VAL A 234 -5.97 -6.26 4.66
CA VAL A 234 -6.34 -6.66 6.01
C VAL A 234 -7.01 -5.47 6.67
N GLU A 235 -8.26 -5.63 7.09
CA GLU A 235 -8.93 -4.62 7.90
C GLU A 235 -8.27 -4.51 9.28
N ARG A 236 -8.10 -3.27 9.74
CA ARG A 236 -7.57 -2.99 11.06
C ARG A 236 -8.57 -3.45 12.13
N PRO A 237 -8.15 -4.27 13.10
CA PRO A 237 -9.01 -4.65 14.21
C PRO A 237 -9.55 -3.44 14.99
N GLY A 238 -10.69 -3.63 15.66
CA GLY A 238 -11.35 -2.60 16.48
C GLY A 238 -12.47 -1.83 15.76
N ALA A 239 -12.57 -1.90 14.43
CA ALA A 239 -13.72 -1.34 13.71
C ALA A 239 -15.00 -2.18 13.87
N HIS A 240 -14.83 -3.50 13.95
CA HIS A 240 -15.90 -4.49 14.11
C HIS A 240 -15.71 -5.31 15.38
N GLU A 241 -16.81 -5.83 15.91
CA GLU A 241 -16.78 -6.71 17.07
C GLU A 241 -16.14 -8.06 16.71
N ASP A 242 -15.30 -8.59 17.60
CA ASP A 242 -14.70 -9.93 17.56
C ASP A 242 -13.77 -10.26 16.37
N GLY A 243 -13.44 -9.31 15.49
CA GLY A 243 -12.58 -9.60 14.35
C GLY A 243 -12.50 -8.52 13.29
N ALA A 244 -12.00 -8.90 12.12
CA ALA A 244 -11.82 -8.02 10.99
C ALA A 244 -11.82 -8.81 9.67
N HIS A 245 -12.09 -8.12 8.56
CA HIS A 245 -12.08 -8.73 7.23
C HIS A 245 -10.69 -8.84 6.62
N VAL A 246 -10.51 -9.87 5.81
CA VAL A 246 -9.30 -10.11 5.02
C VAL A 246 -9.72 -10.38 3.58
N LEU A 247 -9.16 -9.60 2.65
CA LEU A 247 -9.23 -9.88 1.22
C LEU A 247 -8.05 -10.76 0.82
N TYR A 248 -8.32 -11.82 0.07
CA TYR A 248 -7.30 -12.69 -0.49
C TYR A 248 -7.09 -12.48 -1.99
N MET A 249 -5.99 -13.01 -2.51
CA MET A 249 -5.54 -12.81 -3.90
C MET A 249 -6.54 -13.32 -4.95
N ASP A 250 -7.35 -14.32 -4.65
CA ASP A 250 -8.42 -14.78 -5.55
C ASP A 250 -9.66 -13.86 -5.57
N GLY A 251 -9.71 -12.86 -4.70
CA GLY A 251 -10.79 -11.88 -4.59
C GLY A 251 -11.87 -12.23 -3.56
N HIS A 252 -11.75 -13.36 -2.84
CA HIS A 252 -12.68 -13.63 -1.75
C HIS A 252 -12.31 -12.79 -0.52
N VAL A 253 -13.33 -12.50 0.29
CA VAL A 253 -13.20 -11.82 1.57
C VAL A 253 -13.72 -12.73 2.65
N GLU A 254 -12.96 -12.89 3.73
CA GLU A 254 -13.33 -13.68 4.90
C GLU A 254 -13.27 -12.78 6.14
N PHE A 255 -14.22 -12.95 7.06
CA PHE A 255 -14.12 -12.32 8.37
C PHE A 255 -13.45 -13.29 9.33
N LEU A 256 -12.31 -12.88 9.89
CA LEU A 256 -11.52 -13.67 10.81
C LEU A 256 -11.59 -13.09 12.21
N LYS A 257 -11.59 -13.97 13.21
CA LYS A 257 -11.54 -13.55 14.60
C LYS A 257 -10.19 -12.95 14.95
N TYR A 258 -10.21 -11.89 15.75
CA TYR A 258 -9.02 -11.28 16.33
C TYR A 258 -9.12 -11.30 17.87
N PRO A 259 -8.13 -11.81 18.60
CA PRO A 259 -6.92 -12.46 18.09
C PRO A 259 -7.21 -13.87 17.53
N GLY A 260 -6.47 -14.24 16.47
CA GLY A 260 -6.64 -15.51 15.75
C GLY A 260 -5.34 -16.08 15.20
N HIS A 261 -5.43 -16.85 14.12
CA HIS A 261 -4.25 -17.28 13.36
C HIS A 261 -3.92 -16.24 12.27
N PHE A 262 -2.71 -16.32 11.70
CA PHE A 262 -2.33 -15.51 10.53
C PHE A 262 -3.45 -15.52 9.46
N PRO A 263 -3.86 -14.36 8.91
CA PRO A 263 -3.29 -13.01 9.08
C PRO A 263 -3.91 -12.17 10.23
N MET A 264 -4.66 -12.77 11.15
CA MET A 264 -5.20 -12.11 12.35
C MET A 264 -4.50 -12.54 13.65
N SER A 265 -3.24 -12.98 13.57
CA SER A 265 -2.45 -13.25 14.78
C SER A 265 -2.05 -11.96 15.47
N GLU A 266 -1.96 -11.98 16.80
CA GLU A 266 -1.52 -10.80 17.55
C GLU A 266 -0.13 -10.31 17.12
N GLU A 267 0.78 -11.23 16.84
CA GLU A 267 2.16 -10.89 16.49
C GLU A 267 2.21 -10.15 15.16
N PHE A 268 1.47 -10.62 14.15
CA PHE A 268 1.44 -9.98 12.85
C PHE A 268 0.71 -8.63 12.89
N ILE A 269 -0.43 -8.54 13.58
CA ILE A 269 -1.18 -7.29 13.73
C ILE A 269 -0.35 -6.22 14.45
N LYS A 270 0.31 -6.56 15.57
CA LYS A 270 1.26 -5.67 16.25
C LYS A 270 2.42 -5.27 15.33
N GLY A 271 2.85 -6.17 14.46
CA GLY A 271 3.80 -5.90 13.39
C GLY A 271 3.31 -4.81 12.45
N LEU A 272 2.09 -4.90 11.93
CA LEU A 272 1.49 -3.90 11.03
C LEU A 272 1.29 -2.55 11.72
N GLU A 273 0.73 -2.54 12.94
CA GLU A 273 0.59 -1.32 13.76
C GLU A 273 1.93 -0.61 13.98
N SER A 274 3.00 -1.39 14.15
CA SER A 274 4.34 -0.85 14.34
C SER A 274 4.95 -0.26 13.06
N LEU A 275 4.44 -0.61 11.88
CA LEU A 275 4.79 0.02 10.62
C LEU A 275 4.03 1.33 10.45
N ASP A 276 2.73 1.37 10.75
CA ASP A 276 1.94 2.61 10.70
C ASP A 276 2.55 3.71 11.55
N ALA A 277 3.08 3.36 12.74
CA ALA A 277 3.74 4.32 13.62
C ALA A 277 4.94 5.04 12.97
N LEU A 278 5.51 4.52 11.88
CA LEU A 278 6.57 5.18 11.12
C LEU A 278 6.08 6.44 10.40
N GLU A 279 4.79 6.52 10.04
CA GLU A 279 4.20 7.72 9.44
C GLU A 279 4.34 8.91 10.38
N SER A 280 3.93 8.73 11.63
CA SER A 280 4.00 9.77 12.65
C SER A 280 5.42 10.31 12.85
N LEU A 281 6.45 9.48 12.68
CA LEU A 281 7.85 9.90 12.82
C LEU A 281 8.32 10.75 11.64
N SER A 282 7.83 10.48 10.43
CA SER A 282 8.18 11.27 9.24
C SER A 282 7.61 12.69 9.28
N GLU A 283 6.41 12.88 9.84
CA GLU A 283 5.78 14.19 9.97
C GLU A 283 6.54 15.11 10.94
N TYR A 284 7.07 14.57 12.05
CA TYR A 284 7.87 15.36 13.00
C TYR A 284 9.25 15.78 12.46
N GLU A 285 9.86 14.98 11.57
CA GLU A 285 11.15 15.33 10.96
C GLU A 285 10.99 16.48 9.97
N GLU A 286 9.93 16.49 9.14
CA GLU A 286 9.63 17.58 8.21
C GLU A 286 9.31 18.91 8.91
N GLU A 287 8.60 18.87 10.05
CA GLU A 287 8.23 20.08 10.81
C GLU A 287 9.41 20.67 11.63
N SER A 288 10.48 19.89 11.86
CA SER A 288 11.66 20.31 12.63
C SER A 288 12.73 21.02 11.79
N ASP A 289 12.63 20.93 10.46
CA ASP A 289 13.56 21.52 9.50
C ASP A 289 13.04 22.85 8.87
N GLU A 290 11.84 23.32 9.26
CA GLU A 290 11.28 24.66 8.93
C GLU A 290 11.52 25.72 10.03
#